data_AF-A0A6V7J6I7-F1
#
_entry.id   AF-A0A6V7J6I7-F1
#
_cell.length_a   1.000
_cell.length_b   1.000
_cell.length_c   1.000
_cell.angle_alpha   90.00
_cell.angle_beta   90.00
_cell.angle_gamma   90.00
#
_symmetry.space_group_name_H-M   'P 1'
#
loop_
_entity.id
_entity.type
_entity.pdbx_description
1 polymer ?
#
loop_
_entity_poly.entity_id
_entity_poly.type
_entity_poly.pdbx_seq_one_letter_code
_entity_poly.pdbx_strand_id
1 'polypeptide(L)' 'MADPLSLLRQYNVNKKEIIERENQIIFGEFSWPKNVKTNYLTYG' A
#
# COMPACT_ATOMS: atom_id res chain seq x y z
N MET A 1 -4.70 7.05 -11.58
CA MET A 1 -4.48 5.64 -11.18
C MET A 1 -3.88 5.68 -9.79
N ALA A 2 -4.44 4.96 -8.82
CA ALA A 2 -4.02 5.11 -7.43
C ALA A 2 -2.78 4.26 -7.14
N ASP A 3 -1.66 4.91 -6.82
CA ASP A 3 -0.42 4.24 -6.45
C ASP A 3 -0.55 3.59 -5.06
N PRO A 4 0.00 2.38 -4.86
CA PRO A 4 -0.01 1.70 -3.55
C PRO A 4 0.59 2.56 -2.43
N LEU A 5 1.56 3.44 -2.74
CA LEU A 5 2.17 4.35 -1.78
C LEU A 5 1.23 5.49 -1.35
N SER A 6 0.47 6.06 -2.31
CA SER A 6 -0.51 7.11 -2.04
C SER A 6 -1.65 6.57 -1.17
N LEU A 7 -2.07 5.33 -1.44
CA LEU A 7 -3.07 4.63 -0.63
C LEU A 7 -2.54 4.30 0.77
N LEU A 8 -1.31 3.79 0.88
CA LEU A 8 -0.65 3.58 2.17
C LEU A 8 -0.61 4.88 2.99
N ARG A 9 -0.25 6.01 2.37
CA ARG A 9 -0.24 7.32 3.03
C ARG A 9 -1.64 7.73 3.48
N GLN A 10 -2.66 7.60 2.65
CA GLN A 10 -4.04 7.92 3.03
C GLN A 10 -4.53 7.05 4.18
N TYR A 11 -4.26 5.75 4.15
CA TYR A 11 -4.65 4.85 5.23
C TYR A 11 -3.92 5.17 6.53
N ASN A 12 -2.62 5.50 6.45
CA ASN A 12 -1.84 5.93 7.60
C ASN A 12 -2.34 7.26 8.20
N VAL A 13 -2.61 8.27 7.37
CA VAL A 13 -3.12 9.59 7.81
C VAL A 13 -4.51 9.48 8.43
N ASN A 14 -5.38 8.66 7.83
CA ASN A 14 -6.74 8.44 8.33
C ASN A 14 -6.82 7.37 9.44
N LYS A 15 -5.68 6.78 9.84
CA LYS A 15 -5.60 5.64 10.78
C LYS A 15 -6.61 4.52 10.47
N LYS A 16 -6.75 4.20 9.18
CA LYS A 16 -7.59 3.09 8.72
C LYS A 16 -6.85 1.77 8.92
N GLU A 17 -7.60 0.69 9.10
CA GLU A 17 -7.03 -0.65 9.21
C GLU A 17 -6.36 -1.08 7.91
N ILE A 18 -5.14 -1.61 8.06
CA ILE A 18 -4.36 -2.23 6.99
C ILE A 18 -4.25 -3.70 7.36
N ILE A 19 -4.83 -4.56 6.52
CA ILE A 19 -4.83 -6.00 6.77
C ILE A 19 -3.71 -6.62 5.94
N GLU A 20 -2.79 -7.29 6.61
CA GLU A 20 -1.73 -8.04 5.95
C GLU A 20 -2.12 -9.52 5.87
N ARG A 21 -2.14 -10.09 4.66
CA ARG A 21 -2.43 -11.51 4.41
C ARG A 21 -1.33 -12.12 3.58
N GLU A 22 -0.49 -12.92 4.22
CA GLU A 22 0.63 -13.64 3.60
C GLU A 22 1.52 -12.73 2.73
N ASN A 23 1.25 -12.72 1.43
CA ASN A 23 1.99 -11.98 0.41
C ASN A 23 1.23 -10.79 -0.17
N GLN A 24 0.08 -10.44 0.40
CA GLN A 24 -0.75 -9.32 -0.01
C GLN A 24 -1.03 -8.38 1.16
N ILE A 25 -1.10 -7.09 0.85
CA ILE A 25 -1.52 -6.03 1.76
C ILE A 25 -2.87 -5.54 1.25
N ILE A 26 -3.87 -5.58 2.12
CA ILE A 26 -5.25 -5.22 1.84
C ILE A 26 -5.56 -3.89 2.54
N PHE A 27 -5.97 -2.91 1.75
CA PHE A 27 -6.41 -1.60 2.17
C PHE A 27 -7.90 -1.47 1.83
N GLY A 28 -8.76 -1.91 2.75
CA GLY A 28 -10.21 -1.94 2.53
C GLY A 28 -10.57 -2.79 1.30
N GLU A 29 -10.98 -2.13 0.21
CA GLU A 29 -11.38 -2.77 -1.05
C GLU A 29 -10.22 -3.01 -2.02
N PHE A 30 -9.02 -2.49 -1.73
CA PHE A 30 -7.85 -2.65 -2.59
C PHE A 30 -6.87 -3.66 -2.01
N SER A 31 -6.29 -4.51 -2.85
CA SER A 31 -5.22 -5.41 -2.45
C SER A 31 -4.00 -5.23 -3.36
N TRP A 32 -2.81 -5.23 -2.76
CA TRP A 32 -1.54 -5.21 -3.49
C TRP A 32 -0.64 -6.33 -3.01
N PRO A 33 0.12 -6.97 -3.91
CA PRO A 33 1.18 -7.88 -3.50
C PRO A 33 2.29 -7.10 -2.77
N LYS A 34 2.89 -7.68 -1.72
CA LYS A 34 4.04 -7.09 -1.01
C LYS A 34 5.24 -6.80 -1.93
N ASN A 35 5.34 -7.54 -3.04
CA ASN A 35 6.36 -7.35 -4.06
C ASN A 35 5.99 -6.30 -5.12
N VAL A 36 4.94 -5.50 -4.90
CA VAL A 36 4.57 -4.44 -5.86
C VAL A 36 5.69 -3.40 -5.90
N LYS A 37 6.23 -3.14 -7.09
CA LYS A 37 7.13 -2.01 -7.29
C LYS A 37 6.31 -0.74 -7.13
N THR A 38 6.59 0.02 -6.07
CA THR A 38 6.04 1.35 -5.91
C THR A 38 6.75 2.30 -6.87
N ASN A 39 6.13 3.44 -7.17
CA ASN A 39 6.76 4.53 -7.91
C ASN A 39 7.82 5.28 -7.08
N TYR A 40 8.25 4.71 -5.95
CA TYR A 40 9.29 5.28 -5.10
C TYR A 40 10.65 4.95 -5.68
N LEU A 41 11.36 5.98 -6.13
CA LEU A 41 12.76 5.84 -6.52
C LEU A 41 13.60 5.73 -5.25
N THR A 42 14.18 4.55 -5.01
CA THR A 42 15.24 4.40 -4.01
C THR A 42 16.45 5.21 -4.47
N TYR A 43 16.75 6.28 -3.74
CA TYR A 43 17.97 7.07 -3.96
C TYR A 43 19.19 6.19 -3.68
N GLY A 44 20.11 6.13 -4.63
CA GLY A 44 21.35 5.35 -4.56
C GLY A 44 22.52 6.19 -4.06
#